data_AF-A0A3B8KXQ9-F1
#
_entry.id   AF-A0A3B8KXQ9-F1
#
_cell.length_a   1.000
_cell.length_b   1.000
_cell.length_c   1.000
_cell.angle_alpha   90.00
_cell.angle_beta   90.00
_cell.angle_gamma   90.00
#
_symmetry.space_group_name_H-M   'P 1'
#
loop_
_entity.id
_entity.type
_entity.pdbx_description
1 polymer ?
#
loop_
_entity_poly.entity_id
_entity_poly.type
_entity_poly.pdbx_seq_one_letter_code
_entity_poly.pdbx_strand_id
1 'polypeptide(L)'
;AGGTRCKVAGGLEYYIRGYLKPKQQGITQASLERLRAGAASFWDRGVDAIYLFNYDCHGPFPFRGQKRQALNEIHDPAKLAGTDQHYFVTREMSQKTPVGTGYKQLPAELKQDGTVSRFTWHVGDTVPSKPTPSDSRSTRLIVRTTLSPKVAASLKFLVNGKRLEPTTRVGGVYLFDQPPIRRGACRLEVGFDPPRNVTVRIEEIEFLVQRNLPDLKS
;
A
#
# COMPACT_ATOMS: atom_id res chain seq x y z
N ALA A 1 15.01 20.86 -0.84
CA ALA A 1 16.41 20.76 -1.27
C ALA A 1 16.65 21.80 -2.34
N GLY A 2 17.23 22.95 -1.99
CA GLY A 2 17.67 23.96 -2.95
C GLY A 2 19.16 24.20 -2.73
N GLY A 3 19.92 24.44 -3.80
CA GLY A 3 21.29 24.97 -3.69
C GLY A 3 22.44 24.06 -4.17
N THR A 4 22.24 22.76 -4.37
CA THR A 4 23.35 21.86 -4.76
C THR A 4 23.38 21.44 -6.23
N ARG A 5 22.30 21.70 -7.00
CA ARG A 5 22.06 21.17 -8.36
C ARG A 5 22.06 19.63 -8.48
N CYS A 6 22.11 18.91 -7.36
CA CYS A 6 22.02 17.45 -7.36
C CYS A 6 20.64 17.00 -7.84
N LYS A 7 20.63 15.95 -8.66
CA LYS A 7 19.41 15.25 -9.08
C LYS A 7 19.04 14.19 -8.06
N VAL A 8 17.77 14.14 -7.66
CA VAL A 8 17.24 13.17 -6.70
C VAL A 8 16.36 12.17 -7.43
N ALA A 9 16.72 10.89 -7.40
CA ALA A 9 15.94 9.83 -8.02
C ALA A 9 15.09 9.07 -6.98
N GLY A 10 13.87 8.72 -7.35
CA GLY A 10 13.05 7.75 -6.64
C GLY A 10 13.48 6.33 -6.98
N GLY A 11 14.08 5.63 -6.02
CA GLY A 11 14.53 4.24 -6.20
C GLY A 11 13.39 3.23 -6.05
N LEU A 12 13.15 2.44 -7.09
CA LEU A 12 12.20 1.33 -7.11
C LEU A 12 12.95 0.01 -7.29
N GLU A 13 12.62 -0.94 -6.42
CA GLU A 13 13.14 -2.30 -6.47
C GLU A 13 12.18 -3.20 -7.27
N TYR A 14 12.71 -4.09 -8.11
CA TYR A 14 11.87 -5.08 -8.80
C TYR A 14 11.20 -6.06 -7.83
N TYR A 15 11.93 -6.41 -6.78
CA TYR A 15 11.45 -7.24 -5.69
C TYR A 15 10.81 -6.41 -4.61
N ILE A 16 9.52 -6.66 -4.42
CA ILE A 16 8.76 -6.14 -3.31
C ILE A 16 8.79 -7.18 -2.19
N ARG A 17 9.32 -6.75 -1.05
CA ARG A 17 9.09 -7.39 0.24
C ARG A 17 7.64 -7.14 0.65
N GLY A 18 6.79 -8.03 0.17
CA GLY A 18 5.35 -7.99 0.35
C GLY A 18 4.94 -8.72 1.62
N TYR A 19 3.67 -9.07 1.69
CA TYR A 19 3.14 -9.83 2.81
C TYR A 19 3.47 -11.31 2.64
N LEU A 20 3.83 -11.96 3.75
CA LEU A 20 4.13 -13.39 3.77
C LEU A 20 2.85 -14.18 3.50
N LYS A 21 2.73 -14.80 2.33
CA LYS A 21 1.76 -15.89 2.14
C LYS A 21 2.29 -17.14 2.85
N PRO A 22 1.41 -18.03 3.34
CA PRO A 22 1.84 -19.34 3.82
C PRO A 22 2.72 -20.02 2.76
N LYS A 23 3.92 -20.48 3.15
CA LYS A 23 4.92 -21.14 2.29
C LYS A 23 5.62 -20.26 1.24
N GLN A 24 5.44 -18.94 1.26
CA GLN A 24 6.17 -18.04 0.38
C GLN A 24 7.34 -17.38 1.13
N GLN A 25 8.55 -17.44 0.56
CA GLN A 25 9.64 -16.54 0.97
C GLN A 25 9.16 -15.13 0.60
N GLY A 26 8.95 -14.22 1.58
CA GLY A 26 8.18 -12.95 1.46
C GLY A 26 8.59 -11.92 0.39
N ILE A 27 9.35 -12.32 -0.61
CA ILE A 27 9.72 -11.56 -1.78
C ILE A 27 8.74 -11.91 -2.91
N THR A 28 8.11 -10.89 -3.48
CA THR A 28 7.28 -10.95 -4.71
C THR A 28 7.87 -10.03 -5.75
N GLN A 29 7.62 -10.30 -7.03
CA GLN A 29 7.86 -9.31 -8.07
C GLN A 29 6.80 -8.21 -8.01
N ALA A 30 7.21 -6.97 -8.24
CA ALA A 30 6.29 -5.86 -8.39
C ALA A 30 5.38 -6.06 -9.61
N SER A 31 4.07 -5.99 -9.42
CA SER A 31 3.14 -5.89 -10.55
C SER A 31 3.28 -4.53 -11.23
N LEU A 32 2.77 -4.41 -12.45
CA LEU A 32 2.75 -3.14 -13.19
C LEU A 32 2.06 -2.03 -12.37
N GLU A 33 0.93 -2.32 -11.73
CA GLU A 33 0.15 -1.38 -10.94
C GLU A 33 0.92 -0.89 -9.70
N ARG A 34 1.76 -1.76 -9.11
CA ARG A 34 2.63 -1.40 -7.97
C ARG A 34 3.81 -0.52 -8.42
N LEU A 35 4.40 -0.80 -9.58
CA LEU A 35 5.44 0.05 -10.17
C LEU A 35 4.88 1.44 -10.52
N ARG A 36 3.69 1.50 -11.13
CA ARG A 36 2.97 2.75 -11.42
C ARG A 36 2.71 3.54 -10.15
N ALA A 37 2.17 2.90 -9.10
CA ALA A 37 1.89 3.54 -7.82
C ALA A 37 3.16 4.10 -7.16
N GLY A 38 4.25 3.33 -7.14
CA GLY A 38 5.54 3.75 -6.60
C GLY A 38 6.13 4.94 -7.37
N ALA A 39 6.12 4.88 -8.70
CA ALA A 39 6.59 5.98 -9.55
C ALA A 39 5.74 7.24 -9.40
N ALA A 40 4.40 7.11 -9.43
CA ALA A 40 3.49 8.23 -9.23
C ALA A 40 3.75 8.91 -7.88
N SER A 41 3.94 8.12 -6.82
CA SER A 41 4.26 8.62 -5.48
C SER A 41 5.55 9.43 -5.45
N PHE A 42 6.61 8.97 -6.13
CA PHE A 42 7.86 9.71 -6.24
C PHE A 42 7.73 10.98 -7.08
N TRP A 43 7.06 10.92 -8.22
CA TRP A 43 6.84 12.10 -9.06
C TRP A 43 6.05 13.19 -8.33
N ASP A 44 5.01 12.82 -7.59
CA ASP A 44 4.25 13.77 -6.79
C ASP A 44 5.08 14.45 -5.68
N ARG A 45 6.17 13.80 -5.25
CA ARG A 45 7.12 14.33 -4.26
C ARG A 45 8.26 15.13 -4.89
N GLY A 46 8.24 15.32 -6.21
CA GLY A 46 9.18 16.16 -6.93
C GLY A 46 10.57 15.54 -7.13
N VAL A 47 10.66 14.22 -7.28
CA VAL A 47 11.92 13.60 -7.74
C VAL A 47 12.24 14.06 -9.17
N ASP A 48 13.52 14.03 -9.53
CA ASP A 48 13.98 14.32 -10.89
C ASP A 48 13.93 13.11 -11.82
N ALA A 49 13.96 11.90 -11.26
CA ALA A 49 14.03 10.66 -12.03
C ALA A 49 13.46 9.47 -11.25
N ILE A 50 13.13 8.40 -11.97
CA ILE A 50 12.85 7.08 -11.42
C ILE A 50 14.03 6.17 -11.72
N TYR A 51 14.60 5.56 -10.69
CA TYR A 51 15.68 4.60 -10.79
C TYR A 51 15.15 3.20 -10.50
N LEU A 52 15.43 2.24 -11.38
CA LEU A 52 15.02 0.85 -11.23
C LEU A 52 16.23 -0.01 -10.88
N PHE A 53 16.23 -0.62 -9.69
CA PHE A 53 17.27 -1.55 -9.25
C PHE A 53 16.80 -3.00 -9.42
N ASN A 54 17.74 -3.88 -9.82
CA ASN A 54 17.50 -5.30 -10.17
C ASN A 54 16.39 -5.54 -11.20
N TYR A 55 15.99 -4.54 -11.97
CA TYR A 55 14.89 -4.69 -12.90
C TYR A 55 15.28 -5.51 -14.13
N ASP A 56 16.54 -5.45 -14.53
CA ASP A 56 17.05 -6.07 -15.74
C ASP A 56 17.43 -7.55 -15.56
N CYS A 57 17.99 -7.91 -14.41
CA CYS A 57 18.49 -9.26 -14.11
C CYS A 57 17.42 -10.32 -13.82
N HIS A 58 16.13 -9.98 -13.90
CA HIS A 58 15.02 -10.90 -13.60
C HIS A 58 13.98 -10.99 -14.73
N GLY A 59 14.15 -11.94 -15.63
CA GLY A 59 13.20 -12.28 -16.70
C GLY A 59 13.84 -12.31 -18.09
N PRO A 60 13.15 -12.85 -19.10
CA PRO A 60 13.69 -13.00 -20.44
C PRO A 60 13.89 -11.65 -21.14
N PHE A 61 15.02 -11.50 -21.83
CA PHE A 61 15.31 -10.38 -22.71
C PHE A 61 15.03 -10.77 -24.18
N PRO A 62 14.49 -9.87 -25.03
CA PRO A 62 14.03 -8.51 -24.72
C PRO A 62 12.78 -8.50 -23.83
N PHE A 63 12.61 -7.46 -23.00
CA PHE A 63 11.41 -7.37 -22.15
C PHE A 63 10.13 -7.26 -22.98
N ARG A 64 9.10 -7.96 -22.54
CA ARG A 64 7.77 -8.01 -23.16
C ARG A 64 6.68 -7.83 -22.10
N GLY A 65 5.43 -7.64 -22.55
CA GLY A 65 4.26 -7.52 -21.68
C GLY A 65 4.39 -6.40 -20.64
N GLN A 66 3.91 -6.69 -19.43
CA GLN A 66 3.87 -5.73 -18.32
C GLN A 66 5.24 -5.12 -17.97
N LYS A 67 6.34 -5.88 -18.14
CA LYS A 67 7.69 -5.40 -17.85
C LYS A 67 8.14 -4.29 -18.81
N ARG A 68 7.89 -4.48 -20.12
CA ARG A 68 8.13 -3.43 -21.13
C ARG A 68 7.18 -2.26 -20.95
N GLN A 69 5.92 -2.55 -20.63
CA GLN A 69 4.91 -1.53 -20.40
C GLN A 69 5.29 -0.59 -19.25
N ALA A 70 5.79 -1.12 -18.14
CA ALA A 70 6.28 -0.30 -17.03
C ALA A 70 7.36 0.68 -17.50
N LEU A 71 8.38 0.24 -18.26
CA LEU A 71 9.44 1.12 -18.78
C LEU A 71 8.90 2.25 -19.68
N ASN A 72 7.85 1.96 -20.46
CA ASN A 72 7.22 2.95 -21.34
C ASN A 72 6.35 3.98 -20.60
N GLU A 73 5.99 3.73 -19.35
CA GLU A 73 5.02 4.52 -18.57
C GLU A 73 5.66 5.24 -17.38
N ILE A 74 6.43 4.55 -16.53
CA ILE A 74 6.81 5.07 -15.21
C ILE A 74 7.76 6.27 -15.22
N HIS A 75 8.41 6.53 -16.36
CA HIS A 75 9.31 7.67 -16.53
C HIS A 75 8.58 9.01 -16.71
N ASP A 76 7.26 8.97 -16.96
CA ASP A 76 6.48 10.16 -17.31
C ASP A 76 5.20 10.23 -16.45
N PRO A 77 5.05 11.24 -15.58
CA PRO A 77 3.86 11.40 -14.75
C PRO A 77 2.56 11.54 -15.57
N ALA A 78 2.62 12.09 -16.79
CA ALA A 78 1.45 12.23 -17.65
C ALA A 78 0.92 10.87 -18.13
N LYS A 79 1.80 9.89 -18.32
CA LYS A 79 1.42 8.51 -18.68
C LYS A 79 0.89 7.70 -17.50
N LEU A 80 1.23 8.10 -16.27
CA LEU A 80 0.75 7.45 -15.05
C LEU A 80 -0.64 7.92 -14.63
N ALA A 81 -1.01 9.16 -14.97
CA ALA A 81 -2.31 9.72 -14.64
C ALA A 81 -3.47 8.85 -15.17
N GLY A 82 -4.42 8.50 -14.30
CA GLY A 82 -5.59 7.72 -14.73
C GLY A 82 -5.34 6.22 -14.95
N THR A 83 -4.12 5.74 -14.68
CA THR A 83 -3.80 4.31 -14.76
C THR A 83 -4.29 3.54 -13.53
N ASP A 84 -4.38 2.22 -13.67
CA ASP A 84 -4.63 1.33 -12.54
C ASP A 84 -3.36 1.24 -11.67
N GLN A 85 -3.54 1.47 -10.37
CA GLN A 85 -2.47 1.61 -9.39
C GLN A 85 -2.75 0.78 -8.13
N HIS A 86 -1.69 0.26 -7.53
CA HIS A 86 -1.74 -0.54 -6.31
C HIS A 86 -0.66 -0.04 -5.33
N TYR A 87 -1.10 0.72 -4.33
CA TYR A 87 -0.27 1.18 -3.22
C TYR A 87 -0.28 0.16 -2.09
N PHE A 88 0.84 -0.06 -1.42
CA PHE A 88 0.87 -0.91 -0.23
C PHE A 88 1.96 -0.43 0.72
N VAL A 89 1.75 -0.68 2.01
CA VAL A 89 2.73 -0.36 3.05
C VAL A 89 3.73 -1.52 3.14
N THR A 90 5.00 -1.27 2.80
CA THR A 90 6.03 -2.31 2.86
C THR A 90 6.25 -2.82 4.28
N ARG A 91 6.57 -4.11 4.39
CA ARG A 91 6.76 -4.84 5.64
C ARG A 91 8.23 -5.04 5.99
N GLU A 92 8.56 -5.02 7.27
CA GLU A 92 9.82 -5.52 7.81
C GLU A 92 9.84 -7.05 7.71
N MET A 93 10.83 -7.59 7.00
CA MET A 93 10.94 -9.03 6.80
C MET A 93 12.14 -9.65 7.50
N SER A 94 13.07 -8.84 8.00
CA SER A 94 14.31 -9.37 8.54
C SER A 94 14.09 -10.21 9.81
N GLN A 95 12.94 -10.12 10.50
CA GLN A 95 12.68 -10.73 11.82
C GLN A 95 13.77 -10.46 12.88
N LYS A 96 14.80 -9.67 12.55
CA LYS A 96 15.94 -9.32 13.40
C LYS A 96 15.60 -8.22 14.39
N THR A 97 14.47 -7.55 14.21
CA THR A 97 13.97 -6.49 15.09
C THR A 97 12.63 -6.92 15.69
N PRO A 98 12.40 -6.65 16.99
CA PRO A 98 11.08 -6.83 17.60
C PRO A 98 9.96 -6.16 16.79
N VAL A 99 8.74 -6.71 16.84
CA VAL A 99 7.57 -6.16 16.15
C VAL A 99 7.38 -4.68 16.53
N GLY A 100 7.15 -3.82 15.54
CA GLY A 100 6.98 -2.37 15.75
C GLY A 100 8.27 -1.57 16.02
N THR A 101 9.45 -2.21 16.06
CA THR A 101 10.74 -1.54 16.30
C THR A 101 11.64 -1.44 15.06
N GLY A 102 11.21 -2.03 13.93
CA GLY A 102 11.92 -1.96 12.66
C GLY A 102 11.75 -0.61 11.94
N TYR A 103 12.48 -0.43 10.84
CA TYR A 103 12.40 0.78 9.99
C TYR A 103 11.18 0.80 9.06
N LYS A 104 10.35 -0.25 9.09
CA LYS A 104 9.09 -0.36 8.36
C LYS A 104 7.91 -0.34 9.33
N GLN A 105 6.77 0.14 8.83
CA GLN A 105 5.56 0.33 9.63
C GLN A 105 4.82 -0.97 9.96
N LEU A 106 5.15 -2.09 9.30
CA LEU A 106 4.49 -3.38 9.44
C LEU A 106 5.49 -4.51 9.66
N PRO A 107 5.12 -5.61 10.35
CA PRO A 107 3.87 -5.76 11.09
C PRO A 107 3.86 -4.88 12.34
N ALA A 108 2.68 -4.51 12.83
CA ALA A 108 2.55 -3.64 14.00
C ALA A 108 1.46 -4.13 14.95
N GLU A 109 1.80 -4.28 16.22
CA GLU A 109 0.81 -4.55 17.27
C GLU A 109 0.02 -3.26 17.57
N LEU A 110 -1.29 -3.40 17.70
CA LEU A 110 -2.16 -2.31 18.11
C LEU A 110 -1.95 -2.02 19.59
N LYS A 111 -1.89 -0.72 19.93
CA LYS A 111 -1.80 -0.30 21.31
C LYS A 111 -3.09 -0.66 22.05
N GLN A 112 -2.96 -1.21 23.25
CA GLN A 112 -4.08 -1.69 24.06
C GLN A 112 -4.57 -0.66 25.08
N ASP A 113 -3.90 0.48 25.20
CA ASP A 113 -4.19 1.57 26.13
C ASP A 113 -5.25 2.56 25.59
N GLY A 114 -5.97 2.18 24.54
CA GLY A 114 -6.91 3.05 23.83
C GLY A 114 -6.25 4.07 22.89
N THR A 115 -4.91 4.15 22.85
CA THR A 115 -4.19 5.02 21.91
C THR A 115 -4.32 4.47 20.48
N VAL A 116 -4.53 5.36 19.51
CA VAL A 116 -4.59 4.97 18.10
C VAL A 116 -3.20 4.59 17.56
N SER A 117 -3.12 3.47 16.83
CA SER A 117 -1.96 3.14 16.00
C SER A 117 -2.06 3.86 14.66
N ARG A 118 -0.95 4.41 14.16
CA ARG A 118 -0.93 5.24 12.93
C ARG A 118 -0.06 4.63 11.85
N PHE A 119 -0.57 4.66 10.62
CA PHE A 119 0.11 4.18 9.42
C PHE A 119 -0.04 5.21 8.31
N THR A 120 1.00 5.38 7.50
CA THR A 120 1.07 6.40 6.47
C THR A 120 1.56 5.83 5.14
N TRP A 121 1.05 6.41 4.06
CA TRP A 121 1.55 6.17 2.70
C TRP A 121 1.31 7.43 1.86
N HIS A 122 1.84 7.45 0.65
CA HIS A 122 1.75 8.60 -0.25
C HIS A 122 1.17 8.16 -1.59
N VAL A 123 0.08 8.81 -2.00
CA VAL A 123 -0.64 8.52 -3.24
C VAL A 123 -0.28 9.59 -4.26
N GLY A 124 0.27 9.20 -5.41
CA GLY A 124 0.77 10.14 -6.40
C GLY A 124 -0.25 10.64 -7.41
N ASP A 125 -1.34 9.90 -7.59
CA ASP A 125 -2.36 10.21 -8.60
C ASP A 125 -3.64 10.80 -7.97
N THR A 126 -4.45 11.42 -8.80
CA THR A 126 -5.81 11.81 -8.44
C THR A 126 -6.65 10.57 -8.16
N VAL A 127 -7.36 10.58 -7.04
CA VAL A 127 -8.21 9.48 -6.57
C VAL A 127 -9.67 9.87 -6.78
N PRO A 128 -10.42 9.15 -7.62
CA PRO A 128 -11.85 9.41 -7.79
C PRO A 128 -12.60 9.06 -6.49
N SER A 129 -13.53 9.91 -6.08
CA SER A 129 -14.43 9.63 -4.94
C SER A 129 -15.50 8.59 -5.26
N LYS A 130 -15.80 8.43 -6.55
CA LYS A 130 -16.64 7.38 -7.13
C LYS A 130 -16.31 7.25 -8.63
N PRO A 131 -16.56 6.09 -9.26
CA PRO A 131 -16.39 5.94 -10.70
C PRO A 131 -17.30 6.89 -11.48
N THR A 132 -16.78 7.45 -12.56
CA THR A 132 -17.49 8.31 -13.52
C THR A 132 -17.20 7.86 -14.96
N PRO A 133 -17.94 8.36 -15.97
CA PRO A 133 -17.60 8.08 -17.37
C PRO A 133 -16.19 8.55 -17.78
N SER A 134 -15.67 9.61 -17.15
CA SER A 134 -14.33 10.13 -17.43
C SER A 134 -13.22 9.46 -16.61
N ASP A 135 -13.56 8.83 -15.48
CA ASP A 135 -12.64 8.04 -14.66
C ASP A 135 -13.39 6.84 -14.06
N SER A 136 -13.29 5.70 -14.73
CA SER A 136 -14.00 4.47 -14.33
C SER A 136 -13.31 3.69 -13.20
N ARG A 137 -12.21 4.21 -12.63
CA ARG A 137 -11.50 3.53 -11.55
C ARG A 137 -12.33 3.52 -10.28
N SER A 138 -12.39 2.36 -9.65
CA SER A 138 -12.89 2.17 -8.30
C SER A 138 -11.73 2.13 -7.32
N THR A 139 -12.03 2.37 -6.04
CA THR A 139 -11.00 2.40 -5.00
C THR A 139 -11.34 1.49 -3.83
N ARG A 140 -10.32 0.83 -3.28
CA ARG A 140 -10.47 -0.10 -2.15
C ARG A 140 -9.25 -0.04 -1.24
N LEU A 141 -9.49 0.17 0.05
CA LEU A 141 -8.50 -0.03 1.10
C LEU A 141 -8.70 -1.42 1.70
N ILE A 142 -7.62 -2.17 1.82
CA ILE A 142 -7.57 -3.52 2.41
C ILE A 142 -6.68 -3.44 3.63
N VAL A 143 -7.22 -3.84 4.79
CA VAL A 143 -6.45 -3.97 6.03
C VAL A 143 -6.57 -5.41 6.52
N ARG A 144 -5.44 -6.11 6.64
CA ARG A 144 -5.41 -7.47 7.21
C ARG A 144 -4.80 -7.45 8.60
N THR A 145 -5.42 -8.22 9.48
CA THR A 145 -5.02 -8.35 10.88
C THR A 145 -4.87 -9.81 11.27
N THR A 146 -3.99 -10.09 12.23
CA THR A 146 -4.11 -11.31 13.05
C THR A 146 -4.94 -10.97 14.28
N LEU A 147 -6.26 -11.03 14.11
CA LEU A 147 -7.20 -10.96 15.22
C LEU A 147 -7.38 -12.38 15.77
N SER A 148 -7.22 -12.56 17.09
CA SER A 148 -7.56 -13.86 17.71
C SER A 148 -9.04 -14.18 17.46
N PRO A 149 -9.40 -15.40 17.04
CA PRO A 149 -10.79 -15.80 16.75
C PRO A 149 -11.74 -15.63 17.95
N LYS A 150 -11.20 -15.56 19.18
CA LYS A 150 -11.96 -15.47 20.43
C LYS A 150 -12.38 -14.04 20.80
N VAL A 151 -12.23 -13.08 19.90
CA VAL A 151 -12.30 -11.65 20.23
C VAL A 151 -13.52 -11.00 19.58
N ALA A 152 -14.50 -10.67 20.42
CA ALA A 152 -15.60 -9.76 20.08
C ALA A 152 -15.17 -8.29 20.24
N ALA A 153 -14.02 -7.91 19.70
CA ALA A 153 -13.56 -6.52 19.71
C ALA A 153 -13.81 -5.87 18.36
N SER A 154 -14.33 -4.65 18.39
CA SER A 154 -14.46 -3.79 17.22
C SER A 154 -13.22 -2.91 17.08
N LEU A 155 -12.56 -3.01 15.93
CA LEU A 155 -11.53 -2.05 15.55
C LEU A 155 -12.20 -0.79 15.02
N LYS A 156 -11.71 0.38 15.43
CA LYS A 156 -12.18 1.68 14.96
C LYS A 156 -11.21 2.21 13.94
N PHE A 157 -11.66 2.46 12.70
CA PHE A 157 -10.80 2.91 11.62
C PHE A 157 -11.06 4.38 11.27
N LEU A 158 -10.00 5.15 11.11
CA LEU A 158 -10.05 6.49 10.54
C LEU A 158 -9.06 6.59 9.39
N VAL A 159 -9.50 7.15 8.26
CA VAL A 159 -8.62 7.50 7.14
C VAL A 159 -8.69 8.99 6.93
N ASN A 160 -7.54 9.67 6.96
CA ASN A 160 -7.44 11.12 6.81
C ASN A 160 -8.38 11.88 7.77
N GLY A 161 -8.52 11.38 9.01
CA GLY A 161 -9.38 11.94 10.05
C GLY A 161 -10.87 11.61 9.91
N LYS A 162 -11.30 10.90 8.86
CA LYS A 162 -12.69 10.46 8.68
C LYS A 162 -12.88 9.02 9.14
N ARG A 163 -13.88 8.80 9.98
CA ARG A 163 -14.26 7.46 10.44
C ARG A 163 -14.75 6.61 9.26
N LEU A 164 -14.33 5.35 9.24
CA LEU A 164 -14.77 4.34 8.28
C LEU A 164 -15.35 3.14 8.99
N GLU A 165 -16.41 2.61 8.39
CA GLU A 165 -16.90 1.27 8.70
C GLU A 165 -16.51 0.34 7.54
N PRO A 166 -16.08 -0.90 7.82
CA PRO A 166 -15.75 -1.84 6.75
C PRO A 166 -16.98 -2.15 5.90
N THR A 167 -16.86 -2.00 4.58
CA THR A 167 -17.86 -2.46 3.61
C THR A 167 -18.03 -3.98 3.71
N THR A 168 -16.91 -4.68 3.87
CA THR A 168 -16.88 -6.14 4.02
C THR A 168 -15.83 -6.51 5.07
N ARG A 169 -16.16 -7.52 5.90
CA ARG A 169 -15.22 -8.15 6.81
C ARG A 169 -15.23 -9.66 6.62
N VAL A 170 -14.08 -10.25 6.35
CA VAL A 170 -13.90 -11.71 6.27
C VAL A 170 -12.77 -12.10 7.21
N GLY A 171 -13.14 -12.69 8.36
CA GLY A 171 -12.19 -13.01 9.42
C GLY A 171 -11.41 -11.77 9.89
N GLY A 172 -10.08 -11.81 9.73
CA GLY A 172 -9.17 -10.71 10.05
C GLY A 172 -8.96 -9.68 8.93
N VAL A 173 -9.70 -9.78 7.82
CA VAL A 173 -9.61 -8.86 6.67
C VAL A 173 -10.74 -7.85 6.71
N TYR A 174 -10.40 -6.57 6.61
CA TYR A 174 -11.31 -5.44 6.57
C TYR A 174 -11.17 -4.73 5.23
N LEU A 175 -12.28 -4.59 4.50
CA LEU A 175 -12.35 -3.89 3.22
C LEU A 175 -13.14 -2.60 3.37
N PHE A 176 -12.66 -1.55 2.74
CA PHE A 176 -13.32 -0.26 2.67
C PHE A 176 -13.37 0.14 1.20
N ASP A 177 -14.56 0.15 0.62
CA ASP A 177 -14.78 0.63 -0.74
C ASP A 177 -14.98 2.14 -0.73
N GLN A 178 -14.35 2.82 -1.69
CA GLN A 178 -14.35 4.29 -1.79
C GLN A 178 -13.91 5.02 -0.50
N PRO A 179 -12.77 4.62 0.12
CA PRO A 179 -12.26 5.33 1.29
C PRO A 179 -11.86 6.78 0.91
N PRO A 180 -11.87 7.73 1.85
CA PRO A 180 -11.59 9.15 1.62
C PRO A 180 -10.08 9.41 1.47
N ILE A 181 -9.45 8.71 0.54
CA ILE A 181 -8.05 8.82 0.17
C ILE A 181 -7.93 9.89 -0.92
N ARG A 182 -6.81 10.61 -0.92
CA ARG A 182 -6.54 11.73 -1.83
C ARG A 182 -5.10 11.68 -2.29
N ARG A 183 -4.79 12.41 -3.36
CA ARG A 183 -3.41 12.67 -3.76
C ARG A 183 -2.61 13.29 -2.60
N GLY A 184 -1.36 12.89 -2.48
CA GLY A 184 -0.43 13.27 -1.43
C GLY A 184 -0.38 12.28 -0.25
N ALA A 185 0.03 12.81 0.90
CA ALA A 185 0.15 12.04 2.13
C ALA A 185 -1.22 11.60 2.66
N CYS A 186 -1.34 10.30 2.95
CA CYS A 186 -2.51 9.67 3.52
C CYS A 186 -2.17 8.97 4.84
N ARG A 187 -3.16 8.89 5.73
CA ARG A 187 -3.00 8.30 7.06
C ARG A 187 -4.18 7.40 7.41
N LEU A 188 -3.87 6.19 7.88
CA LEU A 188 -4.79 5.28 8.56
C LEU A 188 -4.50 5.34 10.06
N GLU A 189 -5.56 5.48 10.85
CA GLU A 189 -5.51 5.39 12.31
C GLU A 189 -6.44 4.24 12.74
N VAL A 190 -5.93 3.35 13.58
CA VAL A 190 -6.65 2.18 14.08
C VAL A 190 -6.72 2.28 15.59
N GLY A 191 -7.93 2.48 16.12
CA GLY A 191 -8.24 2.42 17.54
C GLY A 191 -8.62 1.00 17.92
N PHE A 192 -8.13 0.57 19.08
CA PHE A 192 -8.39 -0.74 19.66
C PHE A 192 -8.55 -0.60 21.17
N ASP A 193 -9.68 -1.04 21.70
CA ASP A 193 -10.03 -0.95 23.11
C ASP A 193 -10.59 -2.30 23.59
N PRO A 194 -9.71 -3.28 23.87
CA PRO A 194 -10.13 -4.63 24.21
C PRO A 194 -10.54 -4.79 25.69
N PRO A 195 -11.52 -5.65 26.00
CA PRO A 195 -11.95 -5.89 27.39
C PRO A 195 -10.94 -6.59 28.31
N ARG A 196 -9.87 -7.26 27.79
CA ARG A 196 -8.56 -7.62 28.42
C ARG A 196 -7.83 -8.73 27.63
N ASN A 197 -6.49 -8.77 27.69
CA ASN A 197 -5.60 -9.83 27.18
C ASN A 197 -5.73 -10.20 25.69
N VAL A 198 -5.80 -9.20 24.82
CA VAL A 198 -5.86 -9.43 23.37
C VAL A 198 -4.79 -8.63 22.65
N THR A 199 -3.92 -9.33 21.92
CA THR A 199 -3.02 -8.71 20.95
C THR A 199 -3.65 -8.79 19.56
N VAL A 200 -3.71 -7.65 18.88
CA VAL A 200 -4.07 -7.55 17.46
C VAL A 200 -2.87 -6.98 16.73
N ARG A 201 -2.52 -7.59 15.61
CA ARG A 201 -1.44 -7.13 14.75
C ARG A 201 -2.00 -6.72 13.40
N ILE A 202 -1.62 -5.54 12.90
CA ILE A 202 -1.80 -5.18 11.50
C ILE A 202 -0.68 -5.85 10.71
N GLU A 203 -1.06 -6.66 9.73
CA GLU A 203 -0.15 -7.40 8.86
C GLU A 203 -0.01 -6.74 7.49
N GLU A 204 -1.11 -6.20 6.97
CA GLU A 204 -1.21 -5.73 5.60
C GLU A 204 -2.06 -4.46 5.52
N ILE A 205 -1.59 -3.50 4.73
CA ILE A 205 -2.33 -2.30 4.33
C ILE A 205 -2.11 -2.09 2.83
N GLU A 206 -3.13 -2.32 2.02
CA GLU A 206 -3.12 -2.07 0.57
C GLU A 206 -4.19 -1.06 0.19
N PHE A 207 -3.89 -0.21 -0.78
CA PHE A 207 -4.84 0.70 -1.39
C PHE A 207 -4.80 0.56 -2.91
N LEU A 208 -5.95 0.19 -3.47
CA LEU A 208 -6.13 -0.07 -4.89
C LEU A 208 -6.92 1.09 -5.50
N VAL A 209 -6.46 1.56 -6.66
CA VAL A 209 -7.17 2.50 -7.54
C VAL A 209 -7.21 1.87 -8.92
N GLN A 210 -8.26 1.12 -9.22
CA GLN A 210 -8.29 0.21 -10.38
C GLN A 210 -9.66 0.15 -11.02
N ARG A 211 -9.72 -0.06 -12.34
CA ARG A 211 -10.98 -0.27 -13.06
C ARG A 211 -11.66 -1.58 -12.63
N ASN A 212 -10.85 -2.61 -12.44
CA ASN A 212 -11.31 -3.92 -12.00
C ASN A 212 -10.67 -4.24 -10.65
N LEU A 213 -11.42 -4.07 -9.57
CA LEU A 213 -10.95 -4.48 -8.25
C LEU A 213 -10.91 -6.01 -8.17
N PRO A 214 -9.84 -6.60 -7.60
CA PRO A 214 -9.75 -8.04 -7.49
C PRO A 214 -10.82 -8.59 -6.54
N ASP A 215 -11.38 -9.73 -6.91
CA ASP A 215 -12.18 -10.56 -6.01
C ASP A 215 -11.27 -11.13 -4.91
N LEU A 216 -11.68 -10.99 -3.67
CA LEU A 216 -11.02 -11.71 -2.58
C LEU A 216 -11.64 -13.09 -2.48
N LYS A 217 -10.96 -14.09 -3.04
CA LYS A 217 -11.29 -15.49 -2.78
C LYS A 217 -11.09 -15.76 -1.29
N SER A 218 -12.16 -16.18 -0.62
CA SER A 218 -12.18 -16.67 0.76
C SER A 218 -11.33 -17.91 0.94
#